data_AF-A0A2V6XCM7-F1
#
_entry.id   AF-A0A2V6XCM7-F1
#
_cell.length_a   1.000
_cell.length_b   1.000
_cell.length_c   1.000
_cell.angle_alpha   90.00
_cell.angle_beta   90.00
_cell.angle_gamma   90.00
#
_symmetry.space_group_name_H-M   'P 1'
#
loop_
_entity.id
_entity.type
_entity.pdbx_description
1 polymer ?
#
loop_
_entity_poly.entity_id
_entity_poly.type
_entity_poly.pdbx_seq_one_letter_code
_entity_poly.pdbx_strand_id
1 'polypeptide(L)'
;MRVRVRLFARYREALGRERLEVDLPEGGTVESAWSAVADRHPELARFRPYTLFAVGQDYVTPDHPLRADDELCLFPPVSGGADTDVYRVVTEPLSPDAIAAIVDDPGAGGMVIFSGVVRNETDGRPVKFLEYEAHAPMAEVKMREIGAGLRARWPGVKRVAMLHRVGRLEIGEASVLIAVSAAHRGDAFEACRHAIDTLKRTVPVWKKEHFEDGEVWVGLQGG
;
A
#
# COMPACT_ATOMS: atom_id res chain seq x y z
N MET A 1 31.12 8.57 7.28
CA MET A 1 31.23 8.97 5.87
C MET A 1 30.20 10.06 5.56
N ARG A 2 30.53 10.98 4.65
CA ARG A 2 29.63 12.07 4.27
C ARG A 2 28.97 11.77 2.94
N VAL A 3 27.65 11.96 2.86
CA VAL A 3 26.85 11.76 1.65
C VAL A 3 26.16 13.07 1.31
N ARG A 4 26.09 13.39 0.01
CA ARG A 4 25.37 14.57 -0.49
C ARG A 4 23.96 14.15 -0.85
N VAL A 5 22.97 14.80 -0.24
CA VAL A 5 21.56 14.55 -0.51
C VAL A 5 21.01 15.68 -1.37
N ARG A 6 20.44 15.33 -2.51
CA ARG A 6 19.79 16.26 -3.43
C ARG A 6 18.28 16.12 -3.32
N LEU A 7 17.61 17.25 -3.13
CA LEU A 7 16.16 17.32 -2.96
C LEU A 7 15.47 17.81 -4.23
N PHE A 8 14.30 17.27 -4.50
CA PHE A 8 13.45 17.68 -5.62
C PHE A 8 12.03 18.01 -5.17
N ALA A 9 11.33 18.81 -5.98
CA ALA A 9 9.90 19.11 -5.83
C ALA A 9 9.50 19.41 -4.37
N ARG A 10 8.56 18.66 -3.79
CA ARG A 10 8.01 18.89 -2.44
C ARG A 10 9.06 18.86 -1.32
N TYR A 11 10.17 18.14 -1.50
CA TYR A 11 11.26 18.10 -0.51
C TYR A 11 12.07 19.40 -0.54
N ARG A 12 12.37 19.90 -1.75
CA ARG A 12 13.04 21.19 -1.94
C ARG A 12 12.16 22.34 -1.47
N GLU A 13 10.86 22.30 -1.77
CA GLU A 13 9.89 23.30 -1.30
C GLU A 13 9.78 23.31 0.22
N ALA A 14 9.68 22.14 0.85
CA ALA A 14 9.59 22.03 2.31
C ALA A 14 10.82 22.59 3.03
N LEU A 15 12.02 22.37 2.48
CA LEU A 15 13.27 22.80 3.12
C LEU A 15 13.84 24.12 2.60
N GLY A 16 13.26 24.70 1.55
CA GLY A 16 13.77 25.93 0.91
C GLY A 16 15.19 25.81 0.34
N ARG A 17 15.70 24.59 0.12
CA ARG A 17 17.07 24.32 -0.35
C ARG A 17 17.14 23.08 -1.21
N GLU A 18 18.11 23.03 -2.13
CA GLU A 18 18.22 21.94 -3.11
C GLU A 18 19.12 20.79 -2.65
N ARG A 19 20.00 21.04 -1.68
CA ARG A 19 21.00 20.08 -1.22
C ARG A 19 21.18 20.14 0.29
N LEU A 20 21.58 19.01 0.86
CA LEU A 20 22.00 18.86 2.24
C LEU A 20 23.10 17.80 2.35
N GLU A 21 23.89 17.87 3.41
CA GLU A 21 24.88 16.86 3.73
C GLU A 21 24.40 16.03 4.92
N VAL A 22 24.66 14.73 4.86
CA VAL A 22 24.37 13.79 5.94
C VAL A 22 25.67 13.07 6.29
N ASP A 23 26.03 13.09 7.56
CA ASP A 23 27.10 12.25 8.10
C ASP A 23 26.50 10.92 8.57
N LEU A 24 27.03 9.83 8.04
CA LEU A 24 26.61 8.46 8.33
C LEU A 24 27.77 7.64 8.91
N PRO A 25 27.49 6.58 9.68
CA PRO A 25 28.51 5.57 10.00
C PRO A 25 29.02 4.90 8.71
N GLU A 26 30.22 4.31 8.79
CA GLU A 26 30.79 3.56 7.67
C GLU A 26 29.90 2.36 7.33
N GLY A 27 29.57 2.18 6.04
CA GLY A 27 28.60 1.17 5.60
C GLY A 27 27.13 1.55 5.77
N GLY A 28 26.81 2.83 6.02
CA GLY A 28 25.43 3.33 6.06
C GLY A 28 24.66 3.08 4.76
N THR A 29 23.35 2.86 4.87
CA THR A 29 22.44 2.61 3.75
C THR A 29 21.61 3.85 3.39
N VAL A 30 20.89 3.78 2.29
CA VAL A 30 19.88 4.77 1.90
C VAL A 30 18.85 5.01 3.01
N GLU A 31 18.39 3.97 3.70
CA GLU A 31 17.44 4.13 4.82
C GLU A 31 18.08 4.92 5.96
N SER A 32 19.32 4.60 6.34
CA SER A 32 20.00 5.35 7.40
C SER A 32 20.21 6.82 7.02
N ALA A 33 20.47 7.11 5.74
CA ALA A 33 20.55 8.46 5.20
C ALA A 33 19.20 9.17 5.30
N TRP A 34 18.12 8.50 4.89
CA TRP A 34 16.77 9.03 5.02
C TRP A 34 16.41 9.33 6.47
N SER A 35 16.62 8.39 7.40
CA SER A 35 16.33 8.58 8.82
C SER A 35 17.08 9.79 9.36
N ALA A 36 18.37 9.93 9.08
CA ALA A 36 19.15 11.09 9.51
C ALA A 36 18.68 12.43 8.88
N VAL A 37 18.04 12.39 7.69
CA VAL A 37 17.37 13.57 7.12
C VAL A 37 16.06 13.84 7.84
N ALA A 38 15.22 12.83 8.05
CA ALA A 38 13.91 12.95 8.67
C ALA A 38 13.99 13.35 10.16
N ASP A 39 15.00 12.87 10.89
CA ASP A 39 15.25 13.23 12.28
C ASP A 39 15.60 14.72 12.41
N ARG A 40 16.36 15.26 11.44
CA ARG A 40 16.70 16.69 11.38
C ARG A 40 15.57 17.55 10.79
N HIS A 41 14.68 16.94 10.01
CA HIS A 41 13.58 17.59 9.28
C HIS A 41 12.29 16.77 9.39
N PRO A 42 11.62 16.78 10.56
CA PRO A 42 10.43 15.96 10.81
C PRO A 42 9.29 16.20 9.81
N GLU A 43 9.20 17.39 9.22
CA GLU A 43 8.26 17.76 8.17
C GLU A 43 8.36 16.90 6.90
N LEU A 44 9.51 16.23 6.70
CA LEU A 44 9.74 15.31 5.59
C LEU A 44 9.32 13.87 5.90
N ALA A 45 9.18 13.49 7.17
CA ALA A 45 8.89 12.11 7.58
C ALA A 45 7.61 11.56 6.93
N ARG A 46 6.58 12.42 6.79
CA ARG A 46 5.31 12.10 6.12
C ARG A 46 5.46 11.66 4.66
N PHE A 47 6.57 11.98 4.00
CA PHE A 47 6.80 11.61 2.62
C PHE A 47 7.45 10.23 2.46
N ARG A 48 7.99 9.64 3.54
CA ARG A 48 8.73 8.37 3.50
C ARG A 48 8.03 7.23 2.74
N PRO A 49 6.70 7.02 2.85
CA PRO A 49 6.03 5.96 2.09
C PRO A 49 6.11 6.13 0.57
N TYR A 50 6.36 7.35 0.10
CA TYR A 50 6.33 7.74 -1.32
C TYR A 50 7.69 8.20 -1.84
N THR A 51 8.72 8.27 -0.99
CA THR A 51 10.07 8.70 -1.39
C THR A 51 10.69 7.65 -2.31
N LEU A 52 11.08 8.07 -3.52
CA LEU A 52 11.98 7.31 -4.38
C LEU A 52 13.42 7.74 -4.11
N PHE A 53 14.31 6.75 -4.17
CA PHE A 53 15.74 6.93 -3.94
C PHE A 53 16.51 6.61 -5.22
N ALA A 54 17.49 7.46 -5.54
CA ALA A 54 18.48 7.16 -6.56
C ALA A 54 19.88 7.55 -6.08
N VAL A 55 20.89 6.78 -6.49
CA VAL A 55 22.30 7.14 -6.27
C VAL A 55 22.92 7.35 -7.65
N GLY A 56 23.41 8.56 -7.91
CA GLY A 56 23.82 8.95 -9.25
C GLY A 56 22.63 8.99 -10.23
N GLN A 57 22.60 8.07 -11.20
CA GLN A 57 21.52 7.96 -12.20
C GLN A 57 20.64 6.72 -12.02
N ASP A 58 20.91 5.88 -11.01
CA ASP A 58 20.24 4.60 -10.83
C ASP A 58 19.27 4.61 -9.64
N TYR A 59 18.06 4.08 -9.84
CA TYR A 59 17.12 3.84 -8.75
C TYR A 59 17.62 2.75 -7.82
N VAL A 60 17.49 2.97 -6.52
CA VAL A 60 17.99 2.05 -5.49
C VAL A 60 16.96 1.77 -4.41
N THR A 61 17.11 0.62 -3.74
CA THR A 61 16.29 0.25 -2.59
C THR A 61 16.80 0.91 -1.29
N PRO A 62 15.98 0.98 -0.23
CA PRO A 62 16.40 1.52 1.07
C PRO A 62 17.62 0.82 1.70
N ASP A 63 17.82 -0.47 1.39
CA ASP A 63 18.94 -1.26 1.89
C ASP A 63 20.24 -1.06 1.10
N HIS A 64 20.21 -0.27 0.03
CA HIS A 64 21.39 -0.02 -0.80
C HIS A 64 22.51 0.66 0.03
N PRO A 65 23.74 0.12 0.02
CA PRO A 65 24.86 0.70 0.75
C PRO A 65 25.34 1.97 0.06
N LEU A 66 25.61 3.02 0.82
CA LEU A 66 26.17 4.28 0.34
C LEU A 66 27.69 4.30 0.55
N ARG A 67 28.37 5.10 -0.27
CA ARG A 67 29.80 5.41 -0.15
C ARG A 67 30.00 6.88 0.18
N ALA A 68 31.20 7.22 0.64
CA ALA A 68 31.59 8.61 0.81
C ALA A 68 31.46 9.37 -0.52
N ASP A 69 30.95 10.59 -0.44
CA ASP A 69 30.73 11.51 -1.56
C ASP A 69 29.65 11.11 -2.57
N ASP A 70 28.91 10.03 -2.35
CA ASP A 70 27.75 9.68 -3.16
C ASP A 70 26.72 10.83 -3.18
N GLU A 71 26.07 11.00 -4.33
CA GLU A 71 24.91 11.89 -4.47
C GLU A 71 23.62 11.04 -4.39
N LEU A 72 23.00 11.04 -3.21
CA LEU A 72 21.68 10.46 -2.97
C LEU A 72 20.59 11.45 -3.37
N CYS A 73 19.75 11.09 -4.31
CA CYS A 73 18.60 11.87 -4.72
C CYS A 73 17.34 11.41 -3.98
N LEU A 74 16.65 12.37 -3.35
CA LEU A 74 15.34 12.19 -2.72
C LEU A 74 14.30 12.95 -3.53
N PHE A 75 13.37 12.21 -4.14
CA PHE A 75 12.34 12.82 -4.95
C PHE A 75 11.00 12.11 -4.79
N PRO A 76 9.89 12.84 -4.96
CA PRO A 76 8.58 12.22 -4.97
C PRO A 76 8.45 11.36 -6.23
N PRO A 77 7.40 10.55 -6.36
CA PRO A 77 7.11 9.86 -7.60
C PRO A 77 7.18 10.86 -8.76
N VAL A 78 8.02 10.57 -9.76
CA VAL A 78 8.10 11.40 -10.97
C VAL A 78 6.76 11.37 -11.68
N SER A 79 6.36 12.48 -12.30
CA SER A 79 5.04 12.70 -12.94
C SER A 79 4.78 11.86 -14.20
N GLY A 80 5.36 10.67 -14.26
CA GLY A 80 5.12 9.65 -15.25
C GLY A 80 5.68 8.31 -14.74
N GLY A 81 4.79 7.45 -14.25
CA GLY A 81 5.04 6.00 -14.25
C GLY A 81 5.59 5.36 -12.97
N ALA A 82 5.28 5.87 -11.79
CA ALA A 82 5.15 4.97 -10.63
C ALA A 82 3.66 4.78 -10.40
N ASP A 83 3.15 3.54 -10.54
CA ASP A 83 1.81 3.21 -10.05
C ASP A 83 1.74 3.65 -8.58
N THR A 84 1.05 4.76 -8.31
CA THR A 84 0.76 5.25 -6.96
C THR A 84 -0.30 4.37 -6.28
N ASP A 85 -0.78 3.36 -7.00
CA ASP A 85 -1.66 2.35 -6.52
C ASP A 85 -0.90 1.30 -5.70
N VAL A 86 -1.54 0.79 -4.66
CA VAL A 86 -0.94 -0.19 -3.75
C VAL A 86 -1.74 -1.48 -3.79
N TYR A 87 -1.10 -2.59 -4.10
CA TYR A 87 -1.73 -3.92 -4.15
C TYR A 87 -0.87 -4.89 -3.37
N ARG A 88 -1.30 -5.28 -2.16
CA ARG A 88 -0.46 -6.06 -1.25
C ARG A 88 -1.22 -7.13 -0.49
N VAL A 89 -0.55 -8.25 -0.27
CA VAL A 89 -0.93 -9.22 0.77
C VAL A 89 -0.03 -8.99 1.98
N VAL A 90 -0.63 -8.87 3.17
CA VAL A 90 0.06 -8.49 4.41
C VAL A 90 -0.36 -9.37 5.58
N THR A 91 0.41 -9.36 6.66
CA THR A 91 0.09 -10.10 7.90
C THR A 91 -0.43 -9.20 9.01
N GLU A 92 -0.14 -7.90 8.90
CA GLU A 92 -0.46 -6.89 9.90
C GLU A 92 -1.93 -6.47 9.83
N PRO A 93 -2.51 -5.97 10.94
CA PRO A 93 -3.84 -5.38 10.94
C PRO A 93 -3.99 -4.25 9.92
N LEU A 94 -5.12 -4.23 9.21
CA LEU A 94 -5.41 -3.22 8.20
C LEU A 94 -6.03 -1.98 8.85
N SER A 95 -5.60 -0.79 8.40
CA SER A 95 -6.12 0.49 8.88
C SER A 95 -6.88 1.24 7.78
N PRO A 96 -8.16 1.57 7.99
CA PRO A 96 -8.94 2.43 7.09
C PRO A 96 -8.28 3.80 6.86
N ASP A 97 -7.71 4.40 7.89
CA ASP A 97 -7.06 5.72 7.78
C ASP A 97 -5.77 5.63 6.96
N ALA A 98 -4.98 4.56 7.17
CA ALA A 98 -3.74 4.36 6.41
C ALA A 98 -4.02 4.15 4.92
N ILE A 99 -5.03 3.34 4.57
CA ILE A 99 -5.38 3.12 3.16
C ILE A 99 -6.05 4.36 2.53
N ALA A 100 -6.80 5.15 3.31
CA ALA A 100 -7.33 6.44 2.87
C ALA A 100 -6.21 7.40 2.44
N ALA A 101 -5.15 7.48 3.24
CA ALA A 101 -3.99 8.33 2.95
C ALA A 101 -3.25 7.92 1.66
N ILE A 102 -3.22 6.63 1.33
CA ILE A 102 -2.60 6.12 0.09
C ILE A 102 -3.36 6.67 -1.13
N VAL A 103 -4.70 6.62 -1.10
CA VAL A 103 -5.54 7.02 -2.23
C VAL A 103 -5.90 8.50 -2.25
N ASP A 104 -5.45 9.27 -1.27
CA ASP A 104 -5.66 10.72 -1.23
C ASP A 104 -5.03 11.39 -2.45
N ASP A 105 -5.84 12.14 -3.19
CA ASP A 105 -5.40 12.81 -4.41
C ASP A 105 -6.10 14.17 -4.55
N PRO A 106 -5.37 15.28 -4.79
CA PRO A 106 -5.98 16.61 -4.93
C PRO A 106 -6.99 16.71 -6.09
N GLY A 107 -6.92 15.82 -7.08
CA GLY A 107 -7.87 15.76 -8.18
C GLY A 107 -9.11 14.90 -7.89
N ALA A 108 -9.22 14.29 -6.71
CA ALA A 108 -10.37 13.50 -6.30
C ALA A 108 -11.44 14.36 -5.63
N GLY A 109 -12.68 14.23 -6.08
CA GLY A 109 -13.85 14.83 -5.42
C GLY A 109 -14.51 13.90 -4.39
N GLY A 110 -14.02 12.65 -4.29
CA GLY A 110 -14.45 11.70 -3.28
C GLY A 110 -13.63 10.41 -3.30
N MET A 111 -13.65 9.70 -2.18
CA MET A 111 -13.10 8.36 -2.06
C MET A 111 -14.10 7.42 -1.40
N VAL A 112 -14.00 6.13 -1.72
CA VAL A 112 -14.81 5.08 -1.12
C VAL A 112 -13.88 3.98 -0.62
N ILE A 113 -14.10 3.56 0.62
CA ILE A 113 -13.38 2.44 1.23
C ILE A 113 -14.37 1.32 1.52
N PHE A 114 -14.11 0.14 0.98
CA PHE A 114 -14.75 -1.10 1.37
C PHE A 114 -13.89 -1.81 2.42
N SER A 115 -14.53 -2.29 3.50
CA SER A 115 -13.90 -3.10 4.53
C SER A 115 -14.63 -4.42 4.71
N GLY A 116 -13.95 -5.53 4.41
CA GLY A 116 -14.46 -6.87 4.63
C GLY A 116 -14.01 -7.38 6.00
N VAL A 117 -14.91 -7.36 6.98
CA VAL A 117 -14.62 -7.73 8.38
C VAL A 117 -15.07 -9.14 8.74
N VAL A 118 -14.35 -9.76 9.67
CA VAL A 118 -14.77 -11.04 10.26
C VAL A 118 -16.07 -10.87 11.05
N ARG A 119 -17.08 -11.66 10.72
CA ARG A 119 -18.35 -11.70 11.46
C ARG A 119 -18.26 -12.74 12.58
N ASN A 120 -19.08 -12.57 13.61
CA ASN A 120 -19.20 -13.51 14.72
C ASN A 120 -20.04 -14.76 14.39
N GLU A 121 -20.67 -14.82 13.22
CA GLU A 121 -21.54 -15.92 12.80
C GLU A 121 -21.46 -16.17 11.29
N THR A 122 -21.50 -17.46 10.90
CA THR A 122 -21.75 -17.91 9.53
C THR A 122 -22.83 -18.99 9.56
N ASP A 123 -23.89 -18.82 8.76
CA ASP A 123 -25.02 -19.77 8.64
C ASP A 123 -25.62 -20.22 9.98
N GLY A 124 -25.79 -19.30 10.93
CA GLY A 124 -26.33 -19.59 12.26
C GLY A 124 -25.32 -20.21 13.25
N ARG A 125 -24.05 -20.38 12.85
CA ARG A 125 -23.00 -20.97 13.69
C ARG A 125 -22.03 -19.90 14.20
N PRO A 126 -21.77 -19.82 15.52
CA PRO A 126 -20.80 -18.90 16.09
C PRO A 126 -19.37 -19.19 15.59
N VAL A 127 -18.77 -18.21 14.93
CA VAL A 127 -17.38 -18.24 14.45
C VAL A 127 -16.48 -17.71 15.57
N LYS A 128 -15.37 -18.41 15.85
CA LYS A 128 -14.34 -17.94 16.79
C LYS A 128 -13.36 -16.98 16.13
N PHE A 129 -12.79 -17.41 15.02
CA PHE A 129 -11.81 -16.66 14.24
C PHE A 129 -11.76 -17.24 12.83
N LEU A 130 -11.14 -16.49 11.92
CA LEU A 130 -10.82 -16.96 10.57
C LEU A 130 -9.32 -17.13 10.40
N GLU A 131 -8.93 -18.08 9.58
CA GLU A 131 -7.56 -18.17 9.07
C GLU A 131 -7.56 -17.97 7.55
N TYR A 132 -6.70 -17.10 7.07
CA TYR A 132 -6.57 -16.78 5.65
C TYR A 132 -5.23 -17.24 5.11
N GLU A 133 -5.26 -17.90 3.95
CA GLU A 133 -4.09 -18.26 3.17
C GLU A 133 -4.17 -17.65 1.78
N ALA A 134 -3.02 -17.34 1.18
CA ALA A 134 -2.96 -16.77 -0.16
C ALA A 134 -1.69 -17.19 -0.89
N HIS A 135 -1.80 -17.34 -2.21
CA HIS A 135 -0.62 -17.28 -3.06
C HIS A 135 -0.24 -15.81 -3.25
N ALA A 136 0.44 -15.22 -2.27
CA ALA A 136 0.67 -13.76 -2.21
C ALA A 136 1.21 -13.14 -3.52
N PRO A 137 2.26 -13.66 -4.17
CA PRO A 137 2.75 -13.08 -5.43
C PRO A 137 1.70 -13.04 -6.55
N MET A 138 0.91 -14.10 -6.71
CA MET A 138 -0.14 -14.18 -7.72
C MET A 138 -1.35 -13.31 -7.33
N ALA A 139 -1.69 -13.27 -6.05
CA ALA A 139 -2.75 -12.40 -5.55
C ALA A 139 -2.47 -10.93 -5.83
N GLU A 140 -1.24 -10.46 -5.58
CA GLU A 140 -0.83 -9.09 -5.89
C GLU A 140 -0.85 -8.79 -7.40
N VAL A 141 -0.44 -9.75 -8.24
CA VAL A 141 -0.59 -9.61 -9.70
C VAL A 141 -2.05 -9.47 -10.10
N LYS A 142 -2.94 -10.32 -9.58
CA LYS A 142 -4.39 -10.23 -9.88
C LYS A 142 -5.03 -8.95 -9.36
N MET A 143 -4.64 -8.46 -8.19
CA MET A 143 -5.10 -7.17 -7.68
C MET A 143 -4.63 -6.00 -8.58
N ARG A 144 -3.39 -6.03 -9.08
CA ARG A 144 -2.90 -5.07 -10.09
C ARG A 144 -3.72 -5.10 -11.38
N GLU A 145 -4.03 -6.30 -11.90
CA GLU A 145 -4.87 -6.45 -13.09
C GLU A 145 -6.26 -5.82 -12.89
N ILE A 146 -6.88 -6.03 -11.72
CA ILE A 146 -8.17 -5.41 -11.38
C ILE A 146 -8.03 -3.89 -11.41
N GLY A 147 -7.03 -3.34 -10.72
CA GLY A 147 -6.79 -1.89 -10.66
C GLY A 147 -6.57 -1.24 -12.04
N ALA A 148 -5.78 -1.88 -12.90
CA ALA A 148 -5.62 -1.45 -14.29
C ALA A 148 -6.96 -1.46 -15.05
N GLY A 149 -7.79 -2.49 -14.84
CA GLY A 149 -9.15 -2.58 -15.38
C GLY A 149 -10.08 -1.46 -14.88
N LEU A 150 -9.96 -1.06 -13.60
CA LEU A 150 -10.73 0.06 -13.06
C LEU A 150 -10.38 1.36 -13.78
N ARG A 151 -9.09 1.65 -13.97
CA ARG A 151 -8.64 2.88 -14.63
C ARG A 151 -9.08 2.95 -16.09
N ALA A 152 -9.04 1.81 -16.79
CA ALA A 152 -9.51 1.74 -18.16
C ALA A 152 -11.03 1.98 -18.27
N ARG A 153 -11.80 1.48 -17.30
CA ARG A 153 -13.26 1.55 -17.31
C ARG A 153 -13.82 2.86 -16.75
N TRP A 154 -13.15 3.45 -15.76
CA TRP A 154 -13.54 4.71 -15.12
C TRP A 154 -12.37 5.70 -15.18
N PRO A 155 -12.30 6.53 -16.24
CA PRO A 155 -11.23 7.52 -16.40
C PRO A 155 -11.16 8.58 -15.27
N GLY A 156 -12.25 8.73 -14.51
CA GLY A 156 -12.32 9.60 -13.34
C GLY A 156 -11.56 9.07 -12.11
N VAL A 157 -11.20 7.78 -12.08
CA VAL A 157 -10.43 7.15 -10.99
C VAL A 157 -9.03 7.74 -10.92
N LYS A 158 -8.66 8.23 -9.75
CA LYS A 158 -7.36 8.85 -9.47
C LYS A 158 -6.39 7.85 -8.88
N ARG A 159 -6.78 7.14 -7.83
CA ARG A 159 -5.96 6.12 -7.14
C ARG A 159 -6.78 4.94 -6.67
N VAL A 160 -6.11 3.80 -6.58
CA VAL A 160 -6.65 2.52 -6.15
C VAL A 160 -5.68 1.90 -5.14
N ALA A 161 -6.20 1.38 -4.05
CA ALA A 161 -5.43 0.55 -3.14
C ALA A 161 -6.24 -0.69 -2.74
N MET A 162 -5.58 -1.85 -2.71
CA MET A 162 -6.15 -3.12 -2.26
C MET A 162 -5.15 -3.80 -1.33
N LEU A 163 -5.58 -4.04 -0.10
CA LEU A 163 -4.83 -4.76 0.91
C LEU A 163 -5.63 -5.98 1.35
N HIS A 164 -5.00 -7.15 1.34
CA HIS A 164 -5.59 -8.36 1.90
C HIS A 164 -4.71 -8.87 3.04
N ARG A 165 -5.31 -9.07 4.22
CA ARG A 165 -4.63 -9.66 5.37
C ARG A 165 -4.73 -11.19 5.31
N VAL A 166 -3.63 -11.86 5.63
CA VAL A 166 -3.54 -13.31 5.79
C VAL A 166 -3.14 -13.69 7.21
N GLY A 167 -3.23 -14.98 7.52
CA GLY A 167 -3.05 -15.52 8.87
C GLY A 167 -4.35 -15.51 9.68
N ARG A 168 -4.23 -15.52 11.00
CA ARG A 168 -5.35 -15.56 11.93
C ARG A 168 -5.97 -14.17 12.12
N LEU A 169 -7.29 -14.09 11.99
CA LEU A 169 -8.09 -12.90 12.20
C LEU A 169 -9.24 -13.16 13.19
N GLU A 170 -9.34 -12.30 14.20
CA GLU A 170 -10.39 -12.30 15.19
C GLU A 170 -11.66 -11.57 14.70
N ILE A 171 -12.77 -11.78 15.39
CA ILE A 171 -14.05 -11.12 15.09
C ILE A 171 -13.90 -9.59 15.05
N GLY A 172 -14.45 -8.96 14.02
CA GLY A 172 -14.39 -7.51 13.80
C GLY A 172 -13.13 -7.04 13.07
N GLU A 173 -12.09 -7.89 12.93
CA GLU A 173 -10.89 -7.52 12.19
C GLU A 173 -11.15 -7.49 10.68
N ALA A 174 -10.52 -6.53 9.98
CA ALA A 174 -10.59 -6.43 8.54
C ALA A 174 -9.66 -7.44 7.85
N SER A 175 -10.25 -8.29 7.02
CA SER A 175 -9.55 -9.23 6.14
C SER A 175 -9.13 -8.59 4.82
N VAL A 176 -9.90 -7.62 4.33
CA VAL A 176 -9.63 -6.92 3.09
C VAL A 176 -10.05 -5.46 3.22
N LEU A 177 -9.20 -4.56 2.72
CA LEU A 177 -9.53 -3.16 2.48
C LEU A 177 -9.32 -2.84 1.01
N ILE A 178 -10.32 -2.20 0.40
CA ILE A 178 -10.21 -1.64 -0.94
C ILE A 178 -10.57 -0.16 -0.86
N ALA A 179 -9.69 0.71 -1.33
CA ALA A 179 -9.93 2.14 -1.41
C ALA A 179 -9.81 2.61 -2.86
N VAL A 180 -10.77 3.43 -3.30
CA VAL A 180 -10.75 4.05 -4.63
C VAL A 180 -11.09 5.53 -4.48
N SER A 181 -10.22 6.40 -4.99
CA SER A 181 -10.51 7.84 -5.12
C SER A 181 -10.81 8.19 -6.57
N ALA A 182 -11.76 9.10 -6.78
CA ALA A 182 -12.17 9.52 -8.11
C ALA A 182 -12.58 11.01 -8.13
N ALA A 183 -12.54 11.62 -9.31
CA ALA A 183 -13.01 12.99 -9.53
C ALA A 183 -14.49 13.17 -9.11
N HIS A 184 -15.31 12.14 -9.29
CA HIS A 184 -16.73 12.15 -8.94
C HIS A 184 -17.09 10.92 -8.12
N ARG A 185 -17.94 11.11 -7.09
CA ARG A 185 -18.35 10.06 -6.16
C ARG A 185 -18.94 8.82 -6.85
N GLY A 186 -19.67 9.00 -7.95
CA GLY A 186 -20.29 7.89 -8.69
C GLY A 186 -19.27 6.86 -9.15
N ASP A 187 -18.18 7.34 -9.77
CA ASP A 187 -17.08 6.47 -10.22
C ASP A 187 -16.40 5.78 -9.03
N ALA A 188 -16.19 6.49 -7.92
CA ALA A 188 -15.58 5.90 -6.73
C ALA A 188 -16.40 4.73 -6.16
N PHE A 189 -17.73 4.88 -6.04
CA PHE A 189 -18.62 3.82 -5.57
C PHE A 189 -18.64 2.62 -6.51
N GLU A 190 -18.86 2.85 -7.81
CA GLU A 190 -18.98 1.78 -8.80
C GLU A 190 -17.66 1.03 -8.99
N ALA A 191 -16.53 1.75 -9.04
CA ALA A 191 -15.21 1.13 -9.17
C ALA A 191 -14.85 0.32 -7.91
N CYS A 192 -15.11 0.84 -6.71
CA CYS A 192 -14.81 0.11 -5.47
C CYS A 192 -15.66 -1.16 -5.34
N ARG A 193 -16.96 -1.10 -5.68
CA ARG A 193 -17.83 -2.28 -5.75
C ARG A 193 -17.32 -3.30 -6.77
N HIS A 194 -16.99 -2.84 -7.98
CA HIS A 194 -16.46 -3.72 -9.02
C HIS A 194 -15.16 -4.41 -8.60
N ALA A 195 -14.30 -3.70 -7.88
CA ALA A 195 -13.04 -4.20 -7.37
C ALA A 195 -13.25 -5.37 -6.39
N ILE A 196 -14.09 -5.21 -5.36
CA ILE A 196 -14.33 -6.28 -4.38
C ILE A 196 -15.00 -7.49 -5.03
N ASP A 197 -15.98 -7.27 -5.90
CA ASP A 197 -16.68 -8.35 -6.59
C ASP A 197 -15.71 -9.15 -7.46
N THR A 198 -14.77 -8.48 -8.14
CA THR A 198 -13.78 -9.13 -9.00
C THR A 198 -12.67 -9.81 -8.20
N LEU A 199 -12.23 -9.20 -7.10
CA LEU A 199 -11.26 -9.79 -6.18
C LEU A 199 -11.75 -11.15 -5.69
N LYS A 200 -12.99 -11.23 -5.20
CA LYS A 200 -13.60 -12.46 -4.70
C LYS A 200 -13.71 -13.59 -5.74
N ARG A 201 -13.66 -13.27 -7.03
CA ARG A 201 -13.75 -14.26 -8.12
C ARG A 201 -12.40 -14.70 -8.66
N THR A 202 -11.37 -13.87 -8.56
CA THR A 202 -10.15 -14.02 -9.37
C THR A 202 -8.86 -14.06 -8.56
N VAL A 203 -8.87 -13.54 -7.33
CA VAL A 203 -7.67 -13.45 -6.49
C VAL A 203 -7.55 -14.74 -5.66
N PRO A 204 -6.41 -15.48 -5.74
CA PRO A 204 -6.22 -16.75 -5.04
C PRO A 204 -5.96 -16.54 -3.54
N VAL A 205 -7.05 -16.36 -2.81
CA VAL A 205 -7.10 -16.27 -1.35
C VAL A 205 -8.16 -17.23 -0.85
N TRP A 206 -7.82 -18.01 0.17
CA TRP A 206 -8.70 -18.99 0.79
C TRP A 206 -8.93 -18.62 2.25
N LYS A 207 -10.13 -18.93 2.74
CA LYS A 207 -10.50 -18.73 4.14
C LYS A 207 -10.93 -20.03 4.79
N LYS A 208 -10.48 -20.21 6.02
CA LYS A 208 -10.88 -21.28 6.91
C LYS A 208 -11.64 -20.69 8.09
N GLU A 209 -12.83 -21.19 8.33
CA GLU A 209 -13.69 -20.79 9.44
C GLU A 209 -13.48 -21.76 10.60
N HIS A 210 -13.18 -21.23 11.79
CA HIS A 210 -13.05 -22.01 13.01
C HIS A 210 -14.23 -21.78 13.94
N PHE A 211 -14.87 -22.86 14.35
CA PHE A 211 -16.03 -22.91 15.23
C PHE A 211 -15.66 -23.55 16.58
N GLU A 212 -16.63 -23.75 17.47
CA GLU A 212 -16.41 -24.51 18.71
C GLU A 212 -16.15 -25.99 18.47
N ASP A 213 -16.81 -26.55 17.47
CA ASP A 213 -16.93 -27.97 17.19
C ASP A 213 -16.09 -28.44 15.98
N GLY A 214 -15.35 -27.54 15.34
CA GLY A 214 -14.48 -27.88 14.22
C GLY A 214 -14.07 -26.70 13.35
N GLU A 215 -13.57 -27.01 12.16
CA GLU A 215 -13.05 -26.04 11.19
C GLU A 215 -13.45 -26.42 9.76
N VAL A 216 -13.70 -25.44 8.90
CA VAL A 216 -14.13 -25.66 7.51
C VAL A 216 -13.46 -24.68 6.56
N TRP A 217 -12.87 -25.18 5.48
CA TRP A 217 -12.43 -24.35 4.36
C TRP A 217 -13.62 -23.93 3.50
N VAL A 218 -13.78 -22.62 3.31
CA VAL A 218 -14.90 -22.09 2.53
C VAL A 218 -14.52 -22.01 1.06
N GLY A 219 -15.45 -22.40 0.18
CA GLY A 219 -15.24 -22.38 -1.27
C GLY A 219 -14.63 -23.66 -1.86
N LEU A 220 -14.30 -24.66 -1.05
CA LEU A 220 -13.91 -26.01 -1.51
C LEU A 220 -15.11 -26.98 -1.67
N GLN A 221 -16.31 -26.55 -1.28
CA GLN A 221 -17.57 -27.28 -1.56
C GLN A 221 -18.12 -26.78 -2.89
N GLY A 222 -17.51 -27.24 -3.98
CA GLY A 222 -17.83 -26.83 -5.35
C GLY A 222 -17.23 -27.78 -6.38
N GLY A 223 -17.63 -29.05 -6.29
CA GLY A 223 -17.51 -30.08 -7.32
C GLY A 223 -18.86 -30.77 -7.49
#